data_AF-A0AAN6Y0R5-F1
#
_entry.id   AF-A0AAN6Y0R5-F1
#
_cell.length_a   1.000
_cell.length_b   1.000
_cell.length_c   1.000
_cell.angle_alpha   90.00
_cell.angle_beta   90.00
_cell.angle_gamma   90.00
#
_symmetry.space_group_name_H-M   'P 1'
#
loop_
_entity.id
_entity.type
_entity.pdbx_description
1 polymer ?
#
loop_
_entity_poly.entity_id
_entity_poly.type
_entity_poly.pdbx_seq_one_letter_code
_entity_poly.pdbx_strand_id
1 'polypeptide(L)'
;MASIDDLYRRFMDSTADNPRAQRELQRLLGSINNQLPEQESTLPLLPIDEMEESLECIHKIESYWRAKFTDFTKLPQNQYRPLNDVEVSGLLLMDLHTLRTVIKHPGFLKEILKSLLALPAALKIFFTKKLSNEETDQVKAASDDGTMPPPSQSSASDHTAKRRKTNFEASKQEELDQKRCVIRGTSDPAICRIIPFAANSTDEARDIWDKCVSAVVDLEVVQKSDNLEPLVLLERLESLLAPEVAVSDRDWNTISLSHTLHDWWGRAYFGLKYLGVRNVGFGGLEDSDNVTLRIQFQWMQWRQREIGKKKPETPLG
;
A
#
# COMPACT_ATOMS: atom_id res chain seq x y z
N MET A 1 -10.60 -24.66 3.80
CA MET A 1 -9.30 -24.04 4.10
C MET A 1 -8.19 -24.93 3.55
N ALA A 2 -7.24 -24.36 2.82
CA ALA A 2 -6.06 -25.08 2.33
C ALA A 2 -5.08 -25.26 3.50
N SER A 3 -4.53 -26.46 3.72
CA SER A 3 -3.50 -26.66 4.76
C SER A 3 -2.20 -25.95 4.37
N ILE A 4 -1.28 -25.75 5.33
CA ILE A 4 0.08 -25.25 5.04
C ILE A 4 0.75 -26.08 3.94
N ASP A 5 0.52 -27.39 3.91
CA ASP A 5 1.06 -28.27 2.87
C ASP A 5 0.44 -27.97 1.50
N ASP A 6 -0.82 -27.55 1.44
CA ASP A 6 -1.51 -27.22 0.20
C ASP A 6 -1.08 -25.84 -0.35
N LEU A 7 -0.84 -24.86 0.53
CA LEU A 7 -0.21 -23.58 0.16
C LEU A 7 1.26 -23.76 -0.25
N TYR A 8 2.00 -24.62 0.47
CA TYR A 8 3.37 -25.00 0.13
C TYR A 8 3.43 -25.64 -1.25
N ARG A 9 2.54 -26.60 -1.53
CA ARG A 9 2.47 -27.29 -2.81
C ARG A 9 2.15 -26.33 -3.95
N ARG A 10 1.14 -25.46 -3.79
CA ARG A 10 0.81 -24.42 -4.79
C ARG A 10 1.94 -23.44 -5.05
N PHE A 11 2.66 -23.01 -4.00
CA PHE A 11 3.84 -22.16 -4.18
C PHE A 11 4.93 -22.91 -4.94
N MET A 12 5.23 -24.16 -4.55
CA MET A 12 6.23 -25.00 -5.20
C MET A 12 5.89 -25.26 -6.67
N ASP A 13 4.61 -25.44 -6.99
CA ASP A 13 4.11 -25.59 -8.36
C ASP A 13 4.22 -24.27 -9.14
N SER A 14 3.87 -23.13 -8.52
CA SER A 14 3.99 -21.81 -9.15
C SER A 14 5.44 -21.35 -9.35
N THR A 15 6.38 -21.96 -8.61
CA THR A 15 7.83 -21.67 -8.67
C THR A 15 8.64 -22.85 -9.18
N ALA A 16 8.00 -23.83 -9.83
CA ALA A 16 8.64 -25.05 -10.33
C ALA A 16 9.86 -24.76 -11.21
N ASP A 17 9.77 -23.69 -12.01
CA ASP A 17 10.84 -23.27 -12.91
C ASP A 17 11.89 -22.35 -12.23
N ASN A 18 11.74 -22.07 -10.93
CA ASN A 18 12.64 -21.24 -10.15
C ASN A 18 13.23 -22.02 -8.96
N PRO A 19 14.22 -22.91 -9.21
CA PRO A 19 14.86 -23.73 -8.19
C PRO A 19 15.63 -22.93 -7.12
N ARG A 20 15.83 -21.62 -7.33
CA ARG A 20 16.36 -20.70 -6.31
C ARG A 20 15.26 -20.28 -5.33
N ALA A 21 14.07 -19.92 -5.82
CA ALA A 21 12.92 -19.59 -4.97
C ALA A 21 12.48 -20.79 -4.11
N GLN A 22 12.49 -22.00 -4.68
CA GLN A 22 12.19 -23.23 -3.93
C GLN A 22 13.19 -23.52 -2.81
N ARG A 23 14.50 -23.40 -3.09
CA ARG A 23 15.55 -23.57 -2.07
C ARG A 23 15.48 -22.51 -0.97
N GLU A 24 15.18 -21.27 -1.34
CA GLU A 24 14.98 -20.19 -0.37
C GLU A 24 13.75 -20.44 0.51
N LEU A 25 12.64 -20.91 -0.06
CA LEU A 25 11.46 -21.30 0.72
C LEU A 25 11.75 -22.48 1.65
N GLN A 26 12.46 -23.51 1.19
CA GLN A 26 12.86 -24.63 2.05
C GLN A 26 13.78 -24.17 3.19
N ARG A 27 14.71 -23.25 2.94
CA ARG A 27 15.50 -22.59 4.00
C ARG A 27 14.62 -21.76 4.93
N LEU A 28 13.57 -21.13 4.42
CA LEU A 28 12.64 -20.29 5.17
C LEU A 28 11.83 -21.15 6.15
N LEU A 29 11.28 -22.26 5.68
CA LEU A 29 10.60 -23.24 6.52
C LEU A 29 11.55 -23.91 7.52
N GLY A 30 12.79 -24.21 7.10
CA GLY A 30 13.80 -24.79 7.98
C GLY A 30 14.29 -23.84 9.09
N SER A 31 14.39 -22.53 8.82
CA SER A 31 14.83 -21.54 9.81
C SER A 31 13.74 -21.16 10.81
N ILE A 32 12.48 -21.23 10.41
CA ILE A 32 11.32 -20.89 11.26
C ILE A 32 11.26 -21.80 12.50
N ASN A 33 11.71 -23.06 12.42
CA ASN A 33 11.57 -24.03 13.52
C ASN A 33 12.30 -23.70 14.84
N ASN A 34 13.25 -22.76 14.87
CA ASN A 34 14.04 -22.50 16.08
C ASN A 34 13.62 -21.24 16.86
N GLN A 35 12.82 -20.36 16.27
CA GLN A 35 12.17 -19.20 16.91
C GLN A 35 10.90 -18.90 16.11
N LEU A 36 9.87 -19.74 16.27
CA LEU A 36 8.63 -19.60 15.50
C LEU A 36 7.99 -18.24 15.81
N PRO A 37 7.79 -17.35 14.82
CA PRO A 37 6.86 -16.23 14.99
C PRO A 37 5.50 -16.81 15.41
N GLU A 38 4.80 -16.11 16.31
CA GLU A 38 3.49 -16.53 16.80
C GLU A 38 2.60 -16.89 15.59
N GLN A 39 2.18 -18.15 15.48
CA GLN A 39 1.31 -18.58 14.40
C GLN A 39 -0.10 -18.10 14.70
N GLU A 40 -0.52 -17.06 13.99
CA GLU A 40 -1.89 -16.57 14.03
C GLU A 40 -2.71 -17.28 12.97
N SER A 41 -3.97 -17.62 13.28
CA SER A 41 -4.87 -18.21 12.28
C SER A 41 -4.94 -17.29 11.08
N THR A 42 -4.86 -17.84 9.86
CA THR A 42 -5.10 -17.07 8.63
C THR A 42 -6.55 -16.63 8.62
N LEU A 43 -6.82 -15.45 9.17
CA LEU A 43 -8.08 -14.77 8.99
C LEU A 43 -8.17 -14.41 7.50
N PRO A 44 -9.31 -14.69 6.85
CA PRO A 44 -9.57 -14.20 5.50
C PRO A 44 -9.25 -12.69 5.43
N LEU A 45 -8.56 -12.28 4.37
CA LEU A 45 -8.32 -10.86 4.10
C LEU A 45 -9.63 -10.09 3.99
N LEU A 46 -10.64 -10.74 3.41
CA LEU A 46 -11.97 -10.19 3.16
C LEU A 46 -13.01 -11.01 3.92
N PRO A 47 -14.04 -10.38 4.51
CA PRO A 47 -15.17 -11.10 5.12
C PRO A 47 -15.97 -11.81 4.02
N ILE A 48 -15.71 -13.11 3.83
CA ILE A 48 -16.30 -13.91 2.74
C ILE A 48 -17.83 -14.00 2.88
N ASP A 49 -18.31 -14.05 4.12
CA ASP A 49 -19.72 -14.07 4.49
C ASP A 49 -20.46 -12.77 4.11
N GLU A 50 -19.76 -11.65 4.04
CA GLU A 50 -20.30 -10.35 3.65
C GLU A 50 -20.08 -10.03 2.16
N MET A 51 -19.36 -10.89 1.43
CA MET A 51 -18.85 -10.60 0.09
C MET A 51 -19.96 -10.27 -0.92
N GLU A 52 -21.04 -11.06 -0.95
CA GLU A 52 -22.13 -10.85 -1.90
C GLU A 52 -22.78 -9.48 -1.70
N GLU A 53 -22.99 -9.08 -0.44
CA GLU A 53 -23.59 -7.78 -0.13
C GLU A 53 -22.62 -6.62 -0.40
N SER A 54 -21.34 -6.80 -0.10
CA SER A 54 -20.30 -5.83 -0.45
C SER A 54 -20.24 -5.59 -1.96
N LEU A 55 -20.34 -6.64 -2.78
CA LEU A 55 -20.41 -6.53 -4.23
C LEU A 55 -21.68 -5.81 -4.70
N GLU A 56 -22.83 -6.07 -4.08
CA GLU A 56 -24.06 -5.33 -4.38
C GLU A 56 -23.91 -3.83 -4.06
N CYS A 57 -23.28 -3.50 -2.94
CA CYS A 57 -22.95 -2.13 -2.56
C CYS A 57 -22.03 -1.47 -3.59
N ILE A 58 -20.98 -2.16 -4.02
CA ILE A 58 -20.05 -1.67 -5.04
C ILE A 58 -20.76 -1.42 -6.38
N HIS A 59 -21.68 -2.29 -6.79
CA HIS A 59 -22.47 -2.07 -7.99
C HIS A 59 -23.37 -0.82 -7.90
N LYS A 60 -23.92 -0.52 -6.71
CA LYS A 60 -24.67 0.73 -6.48
C LYS A 60 -23.77 1.95 -6.56
N ILE A 61 -22.56 1.87 -5.99
CA ILE A 61 -21.52 2.90 -6.08
C ILE A 61 -21.12 3.16 -7.53
N GLU A 62 -20.86 2.11 -8.32
CA GLU A 62 -20.52 2.23 -9.74
C GLU A 62 -21.69 2.84 -10.55
N SER A 63 -22.92 2.41 -10.27
CA SER A 63 -24.11 2.95 -10.95
C SER A 63 -24.27 4.45 -10.69
N TYR A 64 -24.02 4.89 -9.45
CA TYR A 64 -24.00 6.31 -9.10
C TYR A 64 -22.86 7.05 -9.78
N TRP A 65 -21.64 6.49 -9.78
CA TRP A 65 -20.49 7.05 -10.48
C TRP A 65 -20.79 7.26 -11.96
N ARG A 66 -21.37 6.25 -12.63
CA ARG A 66 -21.80 6.36 -14.03
C ARG A 66 -22.79 7.49 -14.25
N ALA A 67 -23.80 7.61 -13.39
CA ALA A 67 -24.82 8.66 -13.50
C ALA A 67 -24.26 10.07 -13.23
N LYS A 68 -23.20 10.19 -12.41
CA LYS A 68 -22.61 11.46 -11.98
C LYS A 68 -21.25 11.78 -12.59
N PHE A 69 -20.76 10.94 -13.50
CA PHE A 69 -19.44 11.05 -14.11
C PHE A 69 -19.18 12.44 -14.69
N THR A 70 -20.10 12.91 -15.54
CA THR A 70 -19.99 14.23 -16.19
C THR A 70 -20.02 15.37 -15.17
N ASP A 71 -20.89 15.27 -14.16
CA ASP A 71 -21.01 16.29 -13.10
C ASP A 71 -19.71 16.43 -12.30
N PHE A 72 -19.06 15.31 -12.00
CA PHE A 72 -17.89 15.23 -11.13
C PHE A 72 -16.58 15.53 -11.86
N THR A 73 -16.42 15.04 -13.09
CA THR A 73 -15.15 15.15 -13.83
C THR A 73 -15.14 16.28 -14.86
N LYS A 74 -16.32 16.83 -15.19
CA LYS A 74 -16.52 17.75 -16.34
C LYS A 74 -16.17 17.13 -17.70
N LEU A 75 -15.90 15.82 -17.75
CA LEU A 75 -15.65 15.08 -18.98
C LEU A 75 -16.97 14.57 -19.57
N PRO A 76 -17.05 14.40 -20.91
CA PRO A 76 -18.26 13.88 -21.54
C PRO A 76 -18.50 12.41 -21.17
N GLN A 77 -19.78 12.02 -21.08
CA GLN A 77 -20.21 10.68 -20.66
C GLN A 77 -19.60 9.52 -21.46
N ASN A 78 -19.21 9.75 -22.72
CA ASN A 78 -18.56 8.74 -23.56
C ASN A 78 -17.12 8.40 -23.13
N GLN A 79 -16.53 9.17 -22.22
CA GLN A 79 -15.24 8.87 -21.57
C GLN A 79 -15.40 8.16 -20.23
N TYR A 80 -16.63 7.85 -19.82
CA TYR A 80 -16.86 7.03 -18.63
C TYR A 80 -16.16 5.68 -18.77
N ARG A 81 -15.43 5.30 -17.74
CA ARG A 81 -14.91 3.94 -17.55
C ARG A 81 -15.53 3.32 -16.29
N PRO A 82 -15.90 2.03 -16.34
CA PRO A 82 -16.17 1.25 -15.13
C PRO A 82 -15.02 1.31 -14.13
N LEU A 83 -15.34 0.99 -12.87
CA LEU A 83 -14.31 0.83 -11.84
C LEU A 83 -13.43 -0.36 -12.22
N ASN A 84 -12.11 -0.17 -12.16
CA ASN A 84 -11.14 -1.23 -12.46
C ASN A 84 -10.89 -2.12 -11.23
N ASP A 85 -10.15 -3.22 -11.43
CA ASP A 85 -9.84 -4.19 -10.37
C ASP A 85 -9.20 -3.56 -9.13
N VAL A 86 -8.38 -2.51 -9.27
CA VAL A 86 -7.74 -1.80 -8.15
C VAL A 86 -8.76 -1.00 -7.36
N GLU A 87 -9.61 -0.25 -8.07
CA GLU A 87 -10.68 0.57 -7.47
C GLU A 87 -11.71 -0.32 -6.76
N VAL A 88 -12.10 -1.43 -7.36
CA VAL A 88 -12.98 -2.44 -6.73
C VAL A 88 -12.30 -3.07 -5.52
N SER A 89 -11.00 -3.41 -5.61
CA SER A 89 -10.26 -3.95 -4.47
C SER A 89 -10.19 -2.95 -3.31
N GLY A 90 -10.01 -1.66 -3.59
CA GLY A 90 -10.04 -0.61 -2.57
C GLY A 90 -11.39 -0.53 -1.84
N LEU A 91 -12.49 -0.65 -2.58
CA LEU A 91 -13.84 -0.71 -1.98
C LEU A 91 -14.07 -1.98 -1.17
N LEU A 92 -13.54 -3.14 -1.61
CA LEU A 92 -13.65 -4.41 -0.89
C LEU A 92 -12.87 -4.40 0.44
N LEU A 93 -11.90 -3.51 0.60
CA LEU A 93 -11.20 -3.33 1.87
C LEU A 93 -12.01 -2.51 2.89
N MET A 94 -13.09 -1.84 2.46
CA MET A 94 -14.02 -1.18 3.37
C MET A 94 -14.93 -2.22 4.02
N ASP A 95 -15.23 -2.03 5.30
CA ASP A 95 -16.23 -2.86 5.96
C ASP A 95 -17.64 -2.59 5.38
N LEU A 96 -18.52 -3.58 5.49
CA LEU A 96 -19.85 -3.52 4.90
C LEU A 96 -20.71 -2.38 5.49
N HIS A 97 -20.53 -2.03 6.77
CA HIS A 97 -21.25 -0.93 7.38
C HIS A 97 -20.88 0.39 6.70
N THR A 98 -19.59 0.62 6.49
CA THR A 98 -19.09 1.79 5.78
C THR A 98 -19.60 1.85 4.35
N LEU A 99 -19.54 0.76 3.58
CA LEU A 99 -20.11 0.73 2.21
C LEU A 99 -21.59 1.13 2.18
N ARG A 100 -22.40 0.60 3.12
CA ARG A 100 -23.82 0.95 3.25
C ARG A 100 -24.02 2.43 3.59
N THR A 101 -23.19 2.98 4.47
CA THR A 101 -23.24 4.40 4.86
C THR A 101 -22.92 5.30 3.67
N VAL A 102 -21.87 4.98 2.92
CA VAL A 102 -21.45 5.74 1.73
C VAL A 102 -22.56 5.83 0.68
N ILE A 103 -23.27 4.73 0.43
CA ILE A 103 -24.40 4.69 -0.52
C ILE A 103 -25.55 5.60 -0.08
N LYS A 104 -25.79 5.71 1.23
CA LYS A 104 -26.87 6.55 1.79
C LYS A 104 -26.55 8.04 1.77
N HIS A 105 -25.28 8.40 1.65
CA HIS A 105 -24.79 9.77 1.78
C HIS A 105 -24.01 10.22 0.53
N PRO A 106 -24.69 10.83 -0.46
CA PRO A 106 -24.09 11.24 -1.73
C PRO A 106 -22.84 12.15 -1.62
N GLY A 107 -22.74 12.91 -0.53
CA GLY A 107 -21.56 13.74 -0.24
C GLY A 107 -20.30 12.91 0.01
N PHE A 108 -20.39 11.87 0.85
CA PHE A 108 -19.26 10.97 1.11
C PHE A 108 -18.87 10.18 -0.13
N LEU A 109 -19.86 9.75 -0.92
CA LEU A 109 -19.62 9.02 -2.15
C LEU A 109 -18.80 9.82 -3.17
N LYS A 110 -18.99 11.14 -3.25
CA LYS A 110 -18.17 12.00 -4.11
C LYS A 110 -16.70 11.97 -3.69
N GLU A 111 -16.41 12.13 -2.41
CA GLU A 111 -15.03 12.15 -1.91
C GLU A 111 -14.36 10.78 -2.07
N ILE A 112 -15.07 9.70 -1.73
CA ILE A 112 -14.58 8.33 -1.96
C ILE A 112 -14.26 8.08 -3.43
N LEU A 113 -15.11 8.53 -4.36
CA LEU A 113 -14.85 8.34 -5.78
C LEU A 113 -13.61 9.09 -6.24
N LYS A 114 -13.37 10.32 -5.75
CA LYS A 114 -12.09 11.01 -6.01
C LYS A 114 -10.93 10.19 -5.47
N SER A 115 -11.07 9.63 -4.27
CA SER A 115 -10.03 8.83 -3.65
C SER A 115 -9.69 7.57 -4.43
N LEU A 116 -10.71 6.83 -4.86
CA LEU A 116 -10.55 5.61 -5.66
C LEU A 116 -9.83 5.88 -6.98
N LEU A 117 -10.13 7.01 -7.64
CA LEU A 117 -9.48 7.37 -8.91
C LEU A 117 -7.98 7.66 -8.75
N ALA A 118 -7.53 8.04 -7.55
CA ALA A 118 -6.11 8.26 -7.26
C ALA A 118 -5.36 6.95 -6.94
N LEU A 119 -6.03 5.88 -6.52
CA LEU A 119 -5.40 4.61 -6.14
C LEU A 119 -4.50 4.00 -7.23
N PRO A 120 -4.91 3.93 -8.52
CA PRO A 120 -4.04 3.38 -9.55
C PRO A 120 -2.71 4.14 -9.70
N ALA A 121 -2.75 5.46 -9.59
CA ALA A 121 -1.55 6.29 -9.63
C ALA A 121 -0.68 6.07 -8.39
N ALA A 122 -1.28 5.99 -7.20
CA ALA A 122 -0.60 5.66 -5.95
C ALA A 122 0.16 4.32 -6.05
N LEU A 123 -0.51 3.27 -6.52
CA LEU A 123 0.09 1.94 -6.70
C LEU A 123 1.19 1.94 -7.76
N LYS A 124 1.05 2.73 -8.83
CA LYS A 124 2.11 2.87 -9.83
C LYS A 124 3.34 3.61 -9.29
N ILE A 125 3.14 4.67 -8.52
CA ILE A 125 4.26 5.30 -7.79
C ILE A 125 4.94 4.26 -6.91
N PHE A 126 4.14 3.45 -6.20
CA PHE A 126 4.63 2.42 -5.30
C PHE A 126 5.44 1.32 -6.03
N PHE A 127 4.95 0.80 -7.16
CA PHE A 127 5.55 -0.36 -7.82
C PHE A 127 6.44 -0.03 -9.02
N THR A 128 6.06 0.94 -9.85
CA THR A 128 6.70 1.17 -11.17
C THR A 128 7.67 2.34 -11.20
N LYS A 129 7.87 3.05 -10.08
CA LYS A 129 8.81 4.18 -9.91
C LYS A 129 8.66 5.36 -10.89
N LYS A 130 7.78 5.27 -11.89
CA LYS A 130 7.50 6.33 -12.86
C LYS A 130 6.05 6.24 -13.37
N LEU A 131 5.32 7.35 -13.32
CA LEU A 131 3.99 7.52 -13.89
C LEU A 131 4.06 7.90 -15.37
N SER A 132 3.00 7.63 -16.13
CA SER A 132 2.82 8.21 -17.46
C SER A 132 2.28 9.65 -17.37
N ASN A 133 2.38 10.41 -18.47
CA ASN A 133 1.84 11.78 -18.54
C ASN A 133 0.31 11.81 -18.38
N GLU A 134 -0.41 10.90 -19.04
CA GLU A 134 -1.88 10.82 -18.97
C GLU A 134 -2.40 10.60 -17.54
N GLU A 135 -1.66 9.84 -16.74
CA GLU A 135 -2.03 9.55 -15.35
C GLU A 135 -1.75 10.73 -14.43
N THR A 136 -0.68 11.45 -14.73
CA THR A 136 -0.38 12.71 -14.06
C THR A 136 -1.52 13.71 -14.28
N ASP A 137 -2.07 13.75 -15.49
CA ASP A 137 -3.19 14.63 -15.83
C ASP A 137 -4.50 14.16 -15.17
N GLN A 138 -4.73 12.86 -15.01
CA GLN A 138 -5.90 12.33 -14.27
C GLN A 138 -5.85 12.67 -12.78
N VAL A 139 -4.71 12.52 -12.12
CA VAL A 139 -4.55 12.91 -10.70
C VAL A 139 -4.75 14.41 -10.53
N LYS A 140 -4.25 15.22 -11.48
CA LYS A 140 -4.49 16.67 -11.48
C LYS A 140 -5.97 17.02 -11.68
N ALA A 141 -6.66 16.34 -12.60
CA ALA A 141 -8.08 16.55 -12.86
C ALA A 141 -8.97 16.16 -11.67
N ALA A 142 -8.59 15.13 -10.91
CA ALA A 142 -9.32 14.71 -9.71
C ALA A 142 -9.23 15.72 -8.54
N SER A 143 -8.25 16.62 -8.59
CA SER A 143 -7.85 17.45 -7.45
C SER A 143 -8.39 18.88 -7.45
N ASP A 144 -9.26 19.24 -8.41
CA ASP A 144 -9.99 20.52 -8.62
C ASP A 144 -9.75 21.65 -7.59
N ASP A 145 -8.50 22.12 -7.49
CA ASP A 145 -8.13 23.32 -6.77
C ASP A 145 -7.07 24.04 -7.61
N GLY A 146 -7.58 24.93 -8.46
CA GLY A 146 -6.79 25.60 -9.47
C GLY A 146 -5.94 26.70 -8.86
N THR A 147 -4.74 26.39 -8.38
CA THR A 147 -3.61 27.35 -8.31
C THR A 147 -2.30 26.57 -8.13
N MET A 148 -1.53 26.33 -9.20
CA MET A 148 -0.16 25.81 -9.11
C MET A 148 0.81 26.84 -9.74
N PRO A 149 1.78 27.36 -8.98
CA PRO A 149 2.88 28.16 -9.53
C PRO A 149 3.87 27.28 -10.30
N PRO A 150 4.63 27.84 -11.27
CA PRO A 150 5.57 27.08 -12.09
C PRO A 150 6.77 26.56 -11.29
N PRO A 151 7.31 25.38 -11.64
CA PRO A 151 8.39 24.74 -10.89
C PRO A 151 9.70 25.53 -11.01
N SER A 152 10.28 25.87 -9.87
CA SER A 152 11.60 26.49 -9.74
C SER A 152 12.71 25.46 -9.89
N GLN A 153 13.56 25.63 -10.89
CA GLN A 153 14.74 24.79 -11.12
C GLN A 153 15.82 25.07 -10.07
N SER A 154 16.10 24.11 -9.17
CA SER A 154 17.23 24.19 -8.24
C SER A 154 18.30 23.11 -8.50
N SER A 155 19.54 23.52 -8.27
CA SER A 155 20.84 23.02 -8.72
C SER A 155 21.36 21.67 -8.18
N ALA A 156 22.22 21.04 -8.99
CA ALA A 156 22.81 19.71 -8.85
C ALA A 156 23.89 19.51 -7.76
N SER A 157 24.10 20.44 -6.82
CA SER A 157 25.16 20.34 -5.80
C SER A 157 24.78 19.52 -4.55
N ASP A 158 23.54 19.00 -4.50
CA ASP A 158 22.93 18.44 -3.28
C ASP A 158 22.96 16.89 -3.21
N HIS A 159 23.41 16.21 -4.27
CA HIS A 159 23.32 14.75 -4.37
C HIS A 159 24.32 13.99 -3.46
N THR A 160 25.48 14.56 -3.16
CA THR A 160 26.51 13.90 -2.33
C THR A 160 26.20 13.98 -0.83
N ALA A 161 25.62 15.08 -0.37
CA ALA A 161 25.14 15.23 1.01
C ALA A 161 23.96 14.29 1.29
N LYS A 162 22.98 14.23 0.37
CA LYS A 162 21.82 13.31 0.45
C LYS A 162 22.23 11.83 0.50
N ARG A 163 23.25 11.43 -0.26
CA ARG A 163 23.75 10.04 -0.26
C ARG A 163 24.45 9.63 1.04
N ARG A 164 24.99 10.58 1.81
CA ARG A 164 25.59 10.29 3.13
C ARG A 164 24.52 10.13 4.21
N LYS A 165 23.47 10.95 4.17
CA LYS A 165 22.35 10.89 5.13
C LYS A 165 21.59 9.56 5.04
N THR A 166 21.30 9.11 3.83
CA THR A 166 20.65 7.80 3.55
C THR A 166 21.39 6.60 4.14
N ASN A 167 22.73 6.59 4.08
CA ASN A 167 23.52 5.50 4.66
C ASN A 167 23.52 5.51 6.19
N PHE A 168 23.42 6.69 6.82
CA PHE A 168 23.37 6.81 8.27
C PHE A 168 22.06 6.28 8.84
N GLU A 169 20.93 6.62 8.22
CA GLU A 169 19.61 6.12 8.62
C GLU A 169 19.49 4.61 8.42
N ALA A 170 20.02 4.08 7.31
CA ALA A 170 20.10 2.63 7.10
C ALA A 170 20.91 1.93 8.20
N SER A 171 22.06 2.48 8.58
CA SER A 171 22.90 1.91 9.67
C SER A 171 22.17 1.92 11.01
N LYS A 172 21.43 3.00 11.33
CA LYS A 172 20.64 3.08 12.57
C LYS A 172 19.53 2.03 12.58
N GLN A 173 18.84 1.82 11.46
CA GLN A 173 17.81 0.78 11.36
C GLN A 173 18.40 -0.62 11.49
N GLU A 174 19.55 -0.89 10.88
CA GLU A 174 20.25 -2.16 11.06
C GLU A 174 20.61 -2.41 12.53
N GLU A 175 21.00 -1.38 13.28
CA GLU A 175 21.27 -1.51 14.72
C GLU A 175 20.01 -1.80 15.54
N LEU A 176 18.89 -1.10 15.24
CA LEU A 176 17.60 -1.34 15.88
C LEU A 176 17.12 -2.79 15.68
N ASP A 177 17.28 -3.31 14.47
CA ASP A 177 16.89 -4.69 14.12
C ASP A 177 18.01 -5.72 14.43
N GLN A 178 19.03 -5.35 15.19
CA GLN A 178 20.16 -6.20 15.59
C GLN A 178 20.87 -6.88 14.41
N LYS A 179 20.92 -6.18 13.27
CA LYS A 179 21.49 -6.63 11.99
C LYS A 179 20.84 -7.92 11.50
N ARG A 180 19.53 -8.04 11.69
CA ARG A 180 18.74 -9.20 11.28
C ARG A 180 17.52 -8.81 10.47
N CYS A 181 17.08 -9.73 9.63
CA CYS A 181 15.78 -9.64 8.97
C CYS A 181 14.66 -9.77 10.02
N VAL A 182 13.74 -8.82 10.08
CA VAL A 182 12.64 -8.83 11.07
C VAL A 182 11.64 -9.97 10.88
N ILE A 183 11.57 -10.55 9.67
CA ILE A 183 10.69 -11.67 9.35
C ILE A 183 11.37 -13.03 9.60
N ARG A 184 12.65 -13.18 9.23
CA ARG A 184 13.36 -14.48 9.24
C ARG A 184 14.38 -14.62 10.37
N GLY A 185 14.75 -13.55 11.06
CA GLY A 185 15.86 -13.52 12.02
C GLY A 185 17.26 -13.75 11.41
N THR A 186 17.36 -13.87 10.08
CA THR A 186 18.63 -14.10 9.36
C THR A 186 19.52 -12.88 9.45
N SER A 187 20.83 -13.07 9.61
CA SER A 187 21.83 -12.00 9.54
C SER A 187 21.90 -11.36 8.16
N ASP A 188 22.55 -10.19 8.07
CA ASP A 188 22.81 -9.46 6.82
C ASP A 188 21.51 -9.04 6.09
N PRO A 189 20.68 -8.19 6.73
CA PRO A 189 19.47 -7.68 6.11
C PRO A 189 19.80 -6.60 5.07
N ALA A 190 18.94 -6.49 4.07
CA ALA A 190 18.78 -5.30 3.25
C ALA A 190 17.70 -4.40 3.86
N ILE A 191 18.03 -3.12 4.03
CA ILE A 191 17.06 -2.10 4.41
C ILE A 191 16.11 -1.82 3.25
N CYS A 192 14.82 -2.05 3.47
CA CYS A 192 13.77 -1.80 2.50
C CYS A 192 12.94 -0.59 2.95
N ARG A 193 12.52 0.25 2.00
CA ARG A 193 11.57 1.33 2.30
C ARG A 193 10.14 0.83 2.15
N ILE A 194 9.27 1.19 3.09
CA ILE A 194 7.83 0.88 3.01
C ILE A 194 7.23 1.75 1.91
N ILE A 195 7.37 3.08 2.00
CA ILE A 195 7.00 4.04 0.96
C ILE A 195 8.22 4.34 0.10
N PRO A 196 8.17 4.17 -1.23
CA PRO A 196 9.32 4.45 -2.08
C PRO A 196 9.70 5.93 -2.09
N PHE A 197 11.01 6.21 -2.04
CA PHE A 197 11.55 7.57 -2.16
C PHE A 197 11.06 8.32 -3.41
N ALA A 198 10.86 7.59 -4.51
CA ALA A 198 10.35 8.17 -5.77
C ALA A 198 8.96 8.82 -5.61
N ALA A 199 8.21 8.47 -4.57
CA ALA A 199 6.91 9.08 -4.27
C ALA A 199 7.02 10.55 -3.89
N ASN A 200 8.12 10.98 -3.27
CA ASN A 200 8.29 12.35 -2.82
C ASN A 200 9.69 12.90 -3.10
N SER A 201 10.34 12.42 -4.16
CA SER A 201 11.72 12.80 -4.50
C SER A 201 11.86 14.21 -5.10
N THR A 202 10.77 14.77 -5.62
CA THR A 202 10.67 16.14 -6.16
C THR A 202 9.36 16.76 -5.70
N ASP A 203 9.23 18.08 -5.81
CA ASP A 203 7.98 18.78 -5.48
C ASP A 203 6.81 18.24 -6.32
N GLU A 204 7.01 18.00 -7.62
CA GLU A 204 5.94 17.48 -8.48
C GLU A 204 5.54 16.06 -8.09
N ALA A 205 6.50 15.19 -7.76
CA ALA A 205 6.21 13.83 -7.29
C ALA A 205 5.47 13.88 -5.96
N ARG A 206 5.93 14.73 -5.04
CA ARG A 206 5.29 14.94 -3.73
C ARG A 206 3.87 15.43 -3.89
N ASP A 207 3.59 16.41 -4.75
CA ASP A 207 2.24 16.96 -4.92
C ASP A 207 1.27 15.91 -5.52
N ILE A 208 1.76 15.02 -6.38
CA ILE A 208 0.96 13.88 -6.88
C ILE A 208 0.73 12.87 -5.76
N TRP A 209 1.77 12.56 -4.99
CA TRP A 209 1.71 11.61 -3.88
C TRP A 209 0.80 12.10 -2.76
N ASP A 210 0.85 13.37 -2.41
CA ASP A 210 0.01 14.03 -1.41
C ASP A 210 -1.48 13.85 -1.74
N LYS A 211 -1.85 14.08 -2.99
CA LYS A 211 -3.21 13.84 -3.50
C LYS A 211 -3.61 12.38 -3.44
N CYS A 212 -2.68 11.49 -3.78
CA CYS A 212 -2.90 10.03 -3.72
C CYS A 212 -3.04 9.52 -2.28
N VAL A 213 -2.26 10.08 -1.35
CA VAL A 213 -2.28 9.72 0.06
C VAL A 213 -3.53 10.24 0.72
N SER A 214 -3.86 11.52 0.54
CA SER A 214 -5.08 12.13 1.08
C SER A 214 -6.29 11.28 0.70
N ALA A 215 -6.35 10.85 -0.56
CA ALA A 215 -7.33 9.90 -1.06
C ALA A 215 -7.38 8.58 -0.26
N VAL A 216 -6.23 7.92 -0.06
CA VAL A 216 -6.15 6.67 0.72
C VAL A 216 -6.55 6.89 2.18
N VAL A 217 -6.13 8.00 2.78
CA VAL A 217 -6.42 8.33 4.17
C VAL A 217 -7.91 8.62 4.34
N ASP A 218 -8.56 9.30 3.39
CA ASP A 218 -10.01 9.53 3.39
C ASP A 218 -10.78 8.20 3.44
N LEU A 219 -10.33 7.18 2.70
CA LEU A 219 -10.94 5.85 2.74
C LEU A 219 -10.81 5.20 4.13
N GLU A 220 -9.67 5.34 4.78
CA GLU A 220 -9.42 4.83 6.14
C GLU A 220 -10.19 5.59 7.23
N VAL A 221 -10.25 6.92 7.12
CA VAL A 221 -11.00 7.80 8.02
C VAL A 221 -12.48 7.47 7.98
N VAL A 222 -13.03 7.29 6.78
CA VAL A 222 -14.45 6.96 6.61
C VAL A 222 -14.78 5.59 7.24
N GLN A 223 -13.85 4.63 7.24
CA GLN A 223 -14.06 3.32 7.89
C GLN A 223 -14.06 3.37 9.43
N LYS A 224 -13.31 4.28 10.04
CA LYS A 224 -13.09 4.30 11.51
C LYS A 224 -13.91 5.35 12.25
N SER A 225 -14.70 6.14 11.53
CA SER A 225 -15.43 7.30 12.01
C SER A 225 -16.78 6.95 12.69
N ASP A 226 -16.74 6.17 13.77
CA ASP A 226 -17.85 6.17 14.74
C ASP A 226 -17.71 7.32 15.77
N ASN A 227 -16.53 7.96 15.84
CA ASN A 227 -16.21 9.06 16.77
C ASN A 227 -15.48 10.20 16.04
N LEU A 228 -15.53 11.43 16.59
CA LEU A 228 -15.13 12.74 16.00
C LEU A 228 -13.60 13.03 15.90
N GLU A 229 -12.71 12.07 16.16
CA GLU A 229 -11.25 12.21 15.99
C GLU A 229 -10.64 12.03 14.56
N PRO A 230 -11.37 11.78 13.45
CA PRO A 230 -10.73 11.49 12.17
C PRO A 230 -9.96 12.66 11.56
N LEU A 231 -10.36 13.91 11.82
CA LEU A 231 -9.68 15.10 11.29
C LEU A 231 -8.27 15.25 11.87
N VAL A 232 -8.09 14.96 13.16
CA VAL A 232 -6.77 15.00 13.82
C VAL A 232 -5.86 13.89 13.31
N LEU A 233 -6.43 12.71 13.03
CA LEU A 233 -5.69 11.61 12.42
C LEU A 233 -5.26 11.94 10.99
N LEU A 234 -6.17 12.55 10.21
CA LEU A 234 -5.92 12.97 8.83
C LEU A 234 -4.74 13.95 8.77
N GLU A 235 -4.81 15.04 9.54
CA GLU A 235 -3.77 16.07 9.60
C GLU A 235 -2.40 15.48 10.01
N ARG A 236 -2.40 14.54 10.96
CA ARG A 236 -1.18 13.83 11.37
C ARG A 236 -0.64 12.95 10.25
N LEU A 237 -1.47 12.19 9.55
CA LEU A 237 -1.04 11.30 8.47
C LEU A 237 -0.52 12.08 7.26
N GLU A 238 -1.21 13.15 6.87
CA GLU A 238 -0.74 14.08 5.82
C GLU A 238 0.62 14.67 6.20
N SER A 239 0.77 15.13 7.45
CA SER A 239 2.04 15.66 7.97
C SER A 239 3.17 14.64 8.05
N LEU A 240 2.88 13.34 8.00
CA LEU A 240 3.91 12.29 7.98
C LEU A 240 4.29 11.87 6.56
N LEU A 241 3.35 11.95 5.61
CA LEU A 241 3.48 11.31 4.31
C LEU A 241 3.90 12.26 3.18
N ALA A 242 3.60 13.56 3.31
CA ALA A 242 3.94 14.55 2.28
C ALA A 242 4.26 16.00 2.75
N PRO A 243 4.74 16.29 3.98
CA PRO A 243 5.05 17.68 4.39
C PRO A 243 6.19 18.33 3.57
N GLU A 244 7.16 17.52 3.15
CA GLU A 244 8.38 18.00 2.47
C GLU A 244 8.89 16.98 1.45
N VAL A 245 9.69 17.47 0.50
CA VAL A 245 10.46 16.61 -0.39
C VAL A 245 11.35 15.70 0.43
N ALA A 246 11.46 14.43 0.03
CA ALA A 246 12.22 13.39 0.72
C ALA A 246 11.70 13.00 2.11
N VAL A 247 10.45 13.33 2.48
CA VAL A 247 9.91 12.94 3.81
C VAL A 247 9.89 11.42 4.04
N SER A 248 9.83 10.61 2.98
CA SER A 248 9.90 9.14 3.09
C SER A 248 11.32 8.63 3.39
N ASP A 249 12.34 9.49 3.37
CA ASP A 249 13.71 9.14 3.73
C ASP A 249 13.93 9.35 5.23
N ARG A 250 13.30 8.49 6.02
CA ARG A 250 13.31 8.49 7.49
C ARG A 250 13.30 7.05 8.00
N ASP A 251 13.77 6.86 9.23
CA ASP A 251 13.85 5.56 9.90
C ASP A 251 12.48 4.87 10.06
N TRP A 252 11.42 5.61 10.39
CA TRP A 252 10.05 5.07 10.49
C TRP A 252 9.56 4.40 9.19
N ASN A 253 10.11 4.78 8.04
CA ASN A 253 9.73 4.27 6.74
C ASN A 253 10.64 3.12 6.26
N THR A 254 11.41 2.51 7.15
CA THR A 254 12.35 1.44 6.81
C THR A 254 12.05 0.14 7.55
N ILE A 255 12.37 -0.99 6.91
CA ILE A 255 12.22 -2.33 7.46
C ILE A 255 13.40 -3.21 7.04
N SER A 256 14.00 -3.94 7.98
CA SER A 256 15.11 -4.86 7.69
C SER A 256 14.60 -6.20 7.14
N LEU A 257 14.87 -6.46 5.86
CA LEU A 257 14.43 -7.68 5.16
C LEU A 257 15.64 -8.47 4.66
N SER A 258 15.56 -9.80 4.61
CA SER A 258 16.58 -10.58 3.88
C SER A 258 16.61 -10.13 2.40
N HIS A 259 17.75 -10.23 1.71
CA HIS A 259 17.85 -9.83 0.30
C HIS A 259 16.76 -10.43 -0.61
N THR A 260 16.38 -11.68 -0.38
CA THR A 260 15.28 -12.34 -1.11
C THR A 260 13.94 -11.65 -0.84
N LEU A 261 13.62 -11.38 0.43
CA LEU A 261 12.40 -10.68 0.81
C LEU A 261 12.39 -9.23 0.32
N HIS A 262 13.53 -8.55 0.28
CA HIS A 262 13.65 -7.21 -0.28
C HIS A 262 13.30 -7.19 -1.78
N ASP A 263 13.84 -8.12 -2.58
CA ASP A 263 13.46 -8.24 -4.00
C ASP A 263 11.97 -8.58 -4.17
N TRP A 264 11.42 -9.39 -3.27
CA TRP A 264 10.02 -9.78 -3.31
C TRP A 264 9.05 -8.68 -2.88
N TRP A 265 9.44 -7.83 -1.94
CA TRP A 265 8.68 -6.66 -1.50
C TRP A 265 8.45 -5.69 -2.66
N GLY A 266 9.51 -5.33 -3.39
CA GLY A 266 9.43 -4.44 -4.56
C GLY A 266 8.61 -4.99 -5.72
N ARG A 267 8.25 -6.28 -5.67
CA ARG A 267 7.42 -6.97 -6.67
C ARG A 267 6.03 -7.32 -6.15
N ALA A 268 5.67 -6.93 -4.93
CA ALA A 268 4.39 -7.26 -4.29
C ALA A 268 4.14 -8.77 -4.08
N TYR A 269 5.17 -9.61 -3.96
CA TYR A 269 4.93 -11.06 -3.76
C TYR A 269 4.30 -11.37 -2.39
N PHE A 270 4.47 -10.47 -1.42
CA PHE A 270 3.83 -10.53 -0.12
C PHE A 270 3.45 -9.12 0.34
N GLY A 271 2.57 -9.06 1.33
CA GLY A 271 2.20 -7.86 2.07
C GLY A 271 2.33 -8.06 3.58
N LEU A 272 2.22 -6.97 4.32
CA LEU A 272 2.22 -6.96 5.78
C LEU A 272 0.88 -6.38 6.25
N LYS A 273 0.08 -7.16 6.97
CA LYS A 273 -1.16 -6.69 7.59
C LYS A 273 -0.87 -6.26 9.03
N TYR A 274 -1.25 -5.03 9.37
CA TYR A 274 -1.18 -4.56 10.75
C TYR A 274 -2.28 -5.21 11.60
N LEU A 275 -1.90 -5.72 12.77
CA LEU A 275 -2.82 -6.42 13.69
C LEU A 275 -3.02 -5.67 15.02
N GLY A 276 -2.29 -4.60 15.26
CA GLY A 276 -2.38 -3.81 16.49
C GLY A 276 -1.03 -3.51 17.13
N VAL A 277 -1.07 -2.74 18.21
CA VAL A 277 0.08 -2.48 19.07
C VAL A 277 0.06 -3.46 20.24
N ARG A 278 1.20 -4.09 20.55
CA ARG A 278 1.38 -4.79 21.82
C ARG A 278 1.99 -3.79 22.80
N ASN A 279 1.21 -3.35 23.78
CA ASN A 279 1.76 -2.54 24.86
C ASN A 279 2.81 -3.37 25.61
N VAL A 280 4.04 -2.90 25.63
CA VAL A 280 5.06 -3.41 26.54
C VAL A 280 4.62 -2.94 27.94
N GLY A 281 4.31 -3.89 28.83
CA GLY A 281 3.46 -3.70 30.03
C GLY A 281 3.76 -2.45 30.88
N PHE A 282 2.75 -1.81 31.46
CA PHE A 282 2.29 -2.13 32.83
C PHE A 282 3.42 -2.60 33.76
N GLY A 283 4.26 -1.65 34.14
CA GLY A 283 5.34 -1.89 35.09
C GLY A 283 6.10 -0.62 35.45
N GLY A 284 5.38 0.50 35.61
CA GLY A 284 5.83 1.72 36.30
C GLY A 284 7.23 2.24 35.98
N LEU A 285 7.28 3.35 35.24
CA LEU A 285 8.44 4.21 35.00
C LEU A 285 9.44 3.63 34.00
N GLU A 286 9.26 3.98 32.72
CA GLU A 286 10.29 4.65 31.90
C GLU A 286 9.70 4.97 30.52
N ASP A 287 9.98 6.18 30.03
CA ASP A 287 9.69 6.69 28.68
C ASP A 287 10.37 5.82 27.61
N SER A 288 9.87 4.60 27.37
CA SER A 288 10.36 3.85 26.22
C SER A 288 9.71 4.42 24.97
N ASP A 289 10.47 5.19 24.20
CA ASP A 289 10.15 5.69 22.85
C ASP A 289 9.83 4.58 21.82
N ASN A 290 9.80 3.31 22.25
CA ASN A 290 9.66 2.15 21.39
C ASN A 290 8.25 1.56 21.49
N VAL A 291 7.56 1.52 20.36
CA VAL A 291 6.26 0.86 20.20
C VAL A 291 6.46 -0.49 19.51
N THR A 292 5.87 -1.55 20.06
CA THR A 292 5.90 -2.88 19.41
C THR A 292 4.63 -3.10 18.59
N LEU A 293 4.78 -3.24 17.28
CA LEU A 293 3.68 -3.52 16.36
C LEU A 293 3.53 -5.04 16.17
N ARG A 294 2.29 -5.52 16.15
CA ARG A 294 1.95 -6.87 15.66
C ARG A 294 1.62 -6.76 14.18
N ILE A 295 2.36 -7.50 13.37
CA ILE A 295 2.18 -7.57 11.92
C ILE A 295 2.03 -9.02 11.48
N GLN A 296 1.15 -9.26 10.52
CA GLN A 296 0.97 -10.55 9.86
C GLN A 296 1.59 -10.52 8.47
N PHE A 297 2.51 -11.44 8.23
CA PHE A 297 3.03 -11.69 6.89
C PHE A 297 1.96 -12.38 6.04
N GLN A 298 1.71 -11.88 4.82
CA GLN A 298 0.74 -12.47 3.93
C GLN A 298 1.29 -12.64 2.51
N TRP A 299 1.17 -13.86 1.97
CA TRP A 299 1.46 -14.11 0.56
C TRP A 299 0.38 -13.51 -0.32
N MET A 300 0.79 -12.73 -1.33
CA MET A 300 -0.13 -12.23 -2.33
C MET A 300 -0.39 -13.34 -3.35
N GLN A 301 -1.66 -13.61 -3.66
CA GLN A 301 -1.99 -14.56 -4.71
C GLN A 301 -1.76 -13.90 -6.07
N TRP A 302 -0.87 -14.49 -6.86
CA TRP A 302 -0.66 -14.09 -8.24
C TRP A 302 -1.54 -14.94 -9.12
N ARG A 303 -2.36 -14.31 -9.96
CA ARG A 303 -2.97 -15.03 -11.08
C ARG A 303 -1.81 -15.60 -11.90
N GLN A 304 -1.75 -16.92 -12.04
CA GLN A 304 -0.87 -17.54 -13.02
C GLN A 304 -1.19 -16.89 -14.36
N ARG A 305 -0.27 -16.07 -14.88
CA ARG A 305 -0.34 -15.69 -16.28
C ARG A 305 -0.14 -16.99 -17.04
N GLU A 306 -1.13 -17.41 -17.82
CA GLU A 306 -0.96 -18.57 -18.68
C GLU A 306 0.27 -18.34 -19.56
N ILE A 307 1.33 -19.09 -19.25
CA ILE A 307 2.61 -18.99 -19.92
C ILE A 307 2.36 -19.40 -21.37
N GLY A 308 2.52 -18.47 -22.31
CA GLY A 308 2.39 -18.73 -23.75
C GLY A 308 1.21 -18.06 -24.45
N LYS A 309 0.24 -17.45 -23.74
CA LYS A 309 -0.74 -16.59 -24.41
C LYS A 309 -0.13 -15.19 -24.61
N LYS A 310 -0.12 -14.73 -25.87
CA LYS A 310 0.23 -13.36 -26.25
C LYS A 310 -0.49 -12.37 -25.33
N LYS A 311 0.15 -11.23 -25.06
CA LYS A 311 -0.47 -10.04 -24.45
C LYS A 311 -1.90 -9.94 -24.99
N PRO A 312 -2.96 -9.88 -24.15
CA PRO A 312 -4.31 -9.77 -24.66
C PRO A 312 -4.35 -8.54 -25.58
N GLU A 313 -4.66 -8.77 -26.86
CA GLU A 313 -4.66 -7.74 -27.91
C GLU A 313 -5.79 -6.71 -27.71
N THR A 314 -6.61 -6.90 -26.68
CA THR A 314 -7.69 -6.00 -26.28
C THR A 314 -7.78 -5.95 -24.75
N PRO A 315 -8.02 -4.76 -24.16
CA PRO A 315 -8.39 -4.65 -22.75
C PRO A 315 -9.67 -5.46 -22.51
N LEU A 316 -9.72 -6.20 -21.41
CA LEU A 316 -11.00 -6.69 -20.87
C LEU A 316 -11.82 -5.44 -20.53
N GLY A 317 -12.97 -5.31 -21.19
CA GLY A 317 -13.87 -4.15 -21.07
C GLY A 317 -14.61 -4.07 -19.74
#